data_AF-A0A5S9MUK3-F1
#
_entry.id   AF-A0A5S9MUK3-F1
#
_cell.length_a   1.000
_cell.length_b   1.000
_cell.length_c   1.000
_cell.angle_alpha   90.00
_cell.angle_beta   90.00
_cell.angle_gamma   90.00
#
_symmetry.space_group_name_H-M   'P 1'
#
loop_
_entity.id
_entity.type
_entity.pdbx_description
1 polymer ?
#
loop_
_entity_poly.entity_id
_entity_poly.type
_entity_poly.pdbx_seq_one_letter_code
_entity_poly.pdbx_strand_id
1 'polypeptide(L)'
;MFWPDLLKADPRFNKPSIYLAEFYTSIKSNDYGIKNCATEVFSALSRTCNNNHPAPIEKTNIIFVGHSTGGIIARYIIEANSDAFIGKKIGLCLYASPSYGSKLSNSLGWLASLFNNKLAKELSWGSSILDDLDDRFLTLLESKQIDISGMEAYENKAPFKIPFSRKRVVPKISAARYFSKRVLVPNTDHSSISKPTSTDSLSHQYLFDFCKHSDLLTSNRTGLISRDSLFDRYEPKYENYYIEREADIELSNQIKNYSIWVCGESGTGKTASITRMFSLQKQTPQFISLGRYIDHSPESLIQETYIEISNKQDLGKVIGVNECLSRIINEINYLTRESTYLLFIEEIPITDQEMFSKFSNFIYIIISSIEKQKNFRIVLSSIYKPNIDLDPELIKTFERFKILEWNRWNEKDIDRLIMTISKDLNLNENPLTAADFNGTPRSVKNKFRELISRVR
;
A
#
# COMPACT_ATOMS: atom_id res chain seq x y z
N MET A 1 -12.29 -32.92 -10.97
CA MET A 1 -11.38 -31.86 -11.43
C MET A 1 -10.58 -31.39 -10.23
N PHE A 2 -9.27 -31.24 -10.35
CA PHE A 2 -8.39 -30.81 -9.27
C PHE A 2 -8.21 -29.29 -9.34
N TRP A 3 -8.34 -28.57 -8.22
CA TRP A 3 -8.39 -27.09 -8.24
C TRP A 3 -7.11 -26.44 -8.79
N PRO A 4 -5.88 -26.94 -8.50
CA PRO A 4 -4.67 -26.49 -9.19
C PRO A 4 -4.76 -26.52 -10.71
N ASP A 5 -5.32 -27.58 -11.30
CA ASP A 5 -5.48 -27.67 -12.76
C ASP A 5 -6.46 -26.61 -13.28
N LEU A 6 -7.53 -26.36 -12.53
CA LEU A 6 -8.50 -25.32 -12.84
C LEU A 6 -7.86 -23.92 -12.79
N LEU A 7 -7.02 -23.64 -11.78
CA LEU A 7 -6.27 -22.39 -11.68
C LEU A 7 -5.26 -22.20 -12.82
N LYS A 8 -4.61 -23.29 -13.24
CA LYS A 8 -3.67 -23.27 -14.36
C LYS A 8 -4.37 -23.03 -15.70
N ALA A 9 -5.58 -23.58 -15.86
CA ALA A 9 -6.36 -23.47 -17.08
C ALA A 9 -7.11 -22.12 -17.22
N ASP A 10 -7.44 -21.46 -16.11
CA ASP A 10 -8.17 -20.19 -16.14
C ASP A 10 -7.25 -19.00 -16.51
N PRO A 11 -7.42 -18.39 -17.70
CA PRO A 11 -6.57 -17.28 -18.14
C PRO A 11 -6.70 -16.03 -17.25
N ARG A 12 -7.78 -15.90 -16.50
CA ARG A 12 -8.01 -14.77 -15.59
C ARG A 12 -6.96 -14.70 -14.47
N PHE A 13 -6.37 -15.84 -14.10
CA PHE A 13 -5.29 -15.92 -13.10
C PHE A 13 -3.89 -15.65 -13.67
N ASN A 14 -3.78 -15.35 -14.97
CA ASN A 14 -2.53 -14.90 -15.60
C ASN A 14 -1.35 -15.88 -15.43
N LYS A 15 -1.63 -17.17 -15.64
CA LYS A 15 -0.65 -18.29 -15.59
C LYS A 15 0.15 -18.33 -14.26
N PRO A 16 -0.51 -18.59 -13.12
CA PRO A 16 0.17 -18.59 -11.83
C PRO A 16 1.19 -19.73 -11.72
N SER A 17 2.26 -19.50 -10.96
CA SER A 17 3.10 -20.60 -10.44
C SER A 17 2.33 -21.25 -9.29
N ILE A 18 2.09 -22.56 -9.37
CA ILE A 18 1.32 -23.29 -8.37
C ILE A 18 2.23 -24.25 -7.63
N TYR A 19 2.24 -24.15 -6.31
CA TYR A 19 2.91 -25.08 -5.43
C TYR A 19 1.87 -25.77 -4.54
N LEU A 20 1.85 -27.10 -4.53
CA LEU A 20 0.99 -27.87 -3.66
C LEU A 20 1.77 -28.23 -2.40
N ALA A 21 1.45 -27.56 -1.30
CA ALA A 21 2.07 -27.85 -0.01
C ALA A 21 1.50 -29.15 0.56
N GLU A 22 2.40 -30.05 0.95
CA GLU A 22 2.09 -31.28 1.65
C GLU A 22 2.78 -31.27 3.01
N PHE A 23 2.16 -31.90 4.00
CA PHE A 23 2.77 -32.12 5.30
C PHE A 23 2.29 -33.45 5.86
N TYR A 24 3.15 -34.08 6.67
CA TYR A 24 2.87 -35.39 7.22
C TYR A 24 1.66 -35.36 8.16
N THR A 25 0.67 -36.19 7.85
CA THR A 25 -0.46 -36.48 8.73
C THR A 25 -0.62 -37.99 8.86
N SER A 26 -0.58 -38.51 10.09
CA SER A 26 -0.72 -39.94 10.35
C SER A 26 -1.36 -40.17 11.71
N ILE A 27 -2.11 -41.26 11.80
CA ILE A 27 -2.73 -41.72 13.05
C ILE A 27 -1.64 -42.10 14.08
N LYS A 28 -0.40 -42.37 13.63
CA LYS A 28 0.74 -42.77 14.47
C LYS A 28 1.81 -41.69 14.65
N SER A 29 1.54 -40.40 14.37
CA SER A 29 2.60 -39.37 14.41
C SER A 29 3.15 -39.01 15.79
N ASN A 30 2.63 -39.59 16.89
CA ASN A 30 3.00 -39.27 18.27
C ASN A 30 3.10 -37.74 18.50
N ASP A 31 4.33 -37.20 18.61
CA ASP A 31 4.62 -35.81 18.96
C ASP A 31 4.66 -34.83 17.78
N TYR A 32 4.27 -35.24 16.59
CA TYR A 32 4.18 -34.36 15.41
C TYR A 32 2.96 -33.42 15.54
N GLY A 33 3.23 -32.12 15.69
CA GLY A 33 2.23 -31.08 15.90
C GLY A 33 2.20 -30.01 14.79
N ILE A 34 1.40 -28.97 14.99
CA ILE A 34 1.21 -27.81 14.09
C ILE A 34 2.55 -27.18 13.71
N LYS A 35 3.44 -26.98 14.70
CA LYS A 35 4.78 -26.43 14.47
C LYS A 35 5.60 -27.28 13.51
N ASN A 36 5.52 -28.61 13.62
CA ASN A 36 6.25 -29.51 12.74
C ASN A 36 5.72 -29.43 11.31
N CYS A 37 4.40 -29.46 11.13
CA CYS A 37 3.76 -29.28 9.82
C CYS A 37 4.16 -27.93 9.18
N ALA A 38 4.14 -26.84 9.96
CA ALA A 38 4.55 -25.52 9.47
C ALA A 38 6.03 -25.47 9.06
N THR A 39 6.91 -26.07 9.87
CA THR A 39 8.34 -26.15 9.58
C THR A 39 8.62 -26.96 8.32
N GLU A 40 7.92 -28.08 8.13
CA GLU A 40 8.02 -28.94 6.95
C GLU A 40 7.62 -28.18 5.69
N VAL A 41 6.44 -27.54 5.70
CA VAL A 41 5.95 -26.76 4.56
C VAL A 41 6.87 -25.58 4.27
N PHE A 42 7.29 -24.82 5.28
CA PHE A 42 8.18 -23.66 5.08
C PHE A 42 9.55 -24.07 4.52
N SER A 43 10.11 -25.18 5.01
CA SER A 43 11.34 -25.75 4.46
C SER A 43 11.17 -26.12 2.99
N ALA A 44 10.02 -26.67 2.62
CA ALA A 44 9.73 -27.05 1.24
C ALA A 44 9.48 -25.83 0.33
N LEU A 45 8.85 -24.77 0.84
CA LEU A 45 8.68 -23.48 0.13
C LEU A 45 10.01 -22.77 -0.14
N SER A 46 11.05 -23.07 0.63
CA SER A 46 12.39 -22.47 0.53
C SER A 46 13.36 -23.28 -0.33
N ARG A 47 12.97 -24.48 -0.78
CA ARG A 47 13.84 -25.33 -1.62
C ARG A 47 13.75 -24.91 -3.09
N THR A 48 14.90 -24.79 -3.73
CA THR A 48 15.01 -24.69 -5.18
C THR A 48 14.75 -26.05 -5.83
N CYS A 49 14.02 -26.04 -6.94
CA CYS A 49 13.75 -27.25 -7.72
C CYS A 49 14.96 -27.61 -8.60
N ASN A 50 15.16 -28.91 -8.87
CA ASN A 50 16.21 -29.44 -9.76
C ASN A 50 16.21 -28.83 -11.18
N ASN A 51 15.13 -28.12 -11.59
CA ASN A 51 14.98 -27.50 -12.91
C ASN A 51 15.23 -25.97 -12.91
N ASN A 52 15.96 -25.44 -11.93
CA ASN A 52 16.22 -23.98 -11.77
C ASN A 52 14.96 -23.11 -11.66
N HIS A 53 13.81 -23.68 -11.27
CA HIS A 53 12.66 -22.86 -10.91
C HIS A 53 12.91 -22.16 -9.57
N PRO A 54 12.65 -20.85 -9.47
CA PRO A 54 12.81 -20.11 -8.22
C PRO A 54 11.92 -20.73 -7.14
N ALA A 55 12.42 -20.75 -5.92
CA ALA A 55 11.68 -21.30 -4.78
C ALA A 55 10.36 -20.51 -4.60
N PRO A 56 9.24 -21.15 -4.22
CA PRO A 56 7.98 -20.44 -4.00
C PRO A 56 8.11 -19.18 -3.13
N ILE A 57 8.96 -19.23 -2.09
CA ILE A 57 9.20 -18.11 -1.18
C ILE A 57 9.85 -16.89 -1.85
N GLU A 58 10.56 -17.07 -2.97
CA GLU A 58 11.24 -15.98 -3.69
C GLU A 58 10.27 -15.09 -4.48
N LYS A 59 9.01 -15.52 -4.66
CA LYS A 59 7.99 -14.72 -5.35
C LYS A 59 7.63 -13.47 -4.54
N THR A 60 7.30 -12.39 -5.23
CA THR A 60 6.89 -11.11 -4.62
C THR A 60 5.42 -11.10 -4.21
N ASN A 61 4.58 -11.79 -4.98
CA ASN A 61 3.16 -12.00 -4.68
C ASN A 61 2.98 -13.48 -4.34
N ILE A 62 2.58 -13.78 -3.11
CA ILE A 62 2.36 -15.15 -2.63
C ILE A 62 0.93 -15.27 -2.14
N ILE A 63 0.17 -16.22 -2.68
CA ILE A 63 -1.22 -16.45 -2.31
C ILE A 63 -1.32 -17.80 -1.62
N PHE A 64 -1.57 -17.79 -0.32
CA PHE A 64 -1.90 -18.97 0.46
C PHE A 64 -3.38 -19.28 0.32
N VAL A 65 -3.71 -20.42 -0.28
CA VAL A 65 -5.07 -20.95 -0.33
C VAL A 65 -5.15 -22.12 0.66
N GLY A 66 -5.59 -21.81 1.88
CA GLY A 66 -5.68 -22.76 2.97
C GLY A 66 -7.09 -23.31 3.13
N HIS A 67 -7.21 -24.63 3.27
CA HIS A 67 -8.44 -25.28 3.70
C HIS A 67 -8.23 -25.89 5.08
N SER A 68 -9.16 -25.63 6.00
CA SER A 68 -9.18 -26.28 7.31
C SER A 68 -7.84 -26.20 8.07
N THR A 69 -7.24 -27.33 8.44
CA THR A 69 -5.90 -27.40 9.05
C THR A 69 -4.84 -26.64 8.26
N GLY A 70 -4.91 -26.66 6.92
CA GLY A 70 -3.97 -25.95 6.07
C GLY A 70 -4.01 -24.42 6.27
N GLY A 71 -5.17 -23.86 6.62
CA GLY A 71 -5.29 -22.44 6.97
C GLY A 71 -4.64 -22.09 8.32
N ILE A 72 -4.63 -23.01 9.28
CA ILE A 72 -3.90 -22.85 10.55
C ILE A 72 -2.39 -22.89 10.29
N ILE A 73 -1.93 -23.86 9.49
CA ILE A 73 -0.52 -23.99 9.12
C ILE A 73 -0.03 -22.74 8.37
N ALA A 74 -0.82 -22.23 7.41
CA ALA A 74 -0.47 -21.00 6.69
C ALA A 74 -0.30 -19.80 7.62
N ARG A 75 -1.21 -19.60 8.59
CA ARG A 75 -1.08 -18.54 9.60
C ARG A 75 0.18 -18.70 10.45
N TYR A 76 0.46 -19.93 10.90
CA TYR A 76 1.67 -20.22 11.68
C TYR A 76 2.94 -19.93 10.88
N ILE A 77 2.98 -20.29 9.59
CA ILE A 77 4.14 -20.01 8.72
C ILE A 77 4.37 -18.51 8.58
N ILE A 78 3.32 -17.76 8.25
CA ILE A 78 3.41 -16.32 8.01
C ILE A 78 3.86 -15.58 9.27
N GLU A 79 3.32 -15.97 10.42
CA GLU A 79 3.68 -15.33 11.69
C GLU A 79 5.08 -15.73 12.17
N ALA A 80 5.41 -17.02 12.19
CA ALA A 80 6.66 -17.48 12.81
C ALA A 80 7.88 -17.14 11.95
N ASN A 81 7.66 -16.76 10.68
CA ASN A 81 8.69 -16.44 9.71
C ASN A 81 8.41 -15.09 9.04
N SER A 82 7.85 -14.13 9.78
CA SER A 82 7.43 -12.82 9.28
C SER A 82 8.52 -12.10 8.46
N ASP A 83 9.77 -12.17 8.91
CA ASP A 83 10.94 -11.59 8.24
C ASP A 83 11.12 -12.08 6.79
N ALA A 84 10.79 -13.35 6.52
CA ALA A 84 10.89 -13.93 5.18
C ALA A 84 9.85 -13.36 4.20
N PHE A 85 8.84 -12.65 4.73
CA PHE A 85 7.74 -12.07 3.96
C PHE A 85 7.79 -10.53 3.88
N ILE A 86 8.78 -9.88 4.50
CA ILE A 86 8.96 -8.42 4.38
C ILE A 86 9.15 -8.02 2.91
N GLY A 87 8.41 -6.98 2.48
CA GLY A 87 8.44 -6.48 1.10
C GLY A 87 7.68 -7.34 0.09
N LYS A 88 6.97 -8.40 0.53
CA LYS A 88 6.09 -9.23 -0.30
C LYS A 88 4.62 -8.86 -0.09
N LYS A 89 3.80 -9.07 -1.13
CA LYS A 89 2.34 -9.03 -1.03
C LYS A 89 1.82 -10.43 -0.74
N ILE A 90 1.15 -10.59 0.39
CA ILE A 90 0.62 -11.88 0.85
C ILE A 90 -0.89 -11.88 0.75
N GLY A 91 -1.42 -12.79 -0.07
CA GLY A 91 -2.83 -13.12 -0.08
C GLY A 91 -3.11 -14.32 0.82
N LEU A 92 -4.00 -14.20 1.79
CA LEU A 92 -4.41 -15.32 2.65
C LEU A 92 -5.90 -15.64 2.47
N CYS A 93 -6.20 -16.70 1.72
CA CYS A 93 -7.55 -17.19 1.49
C CYS A 93 -7.83 -18.39 2.39
N LEU A 94 -8.70 -18.21 3.38
CA LEU A 94 -9.06 -19.20 4.38
C LEU A 94 -10.42 -19.81 4.06
N TYR A 95 -10.43 -21.04 3.55
CA TYR A 95 -11.65 -21.80 3.27
C TYR A 95 -11.94 -22.74 4.43
N ALA A 96 -13.08 -22.58 5.09
CA ALA A 96 -13.50 -23.39 6.24
C ALA A 96 -12.35 -23.65 7.24
N SER A 97 -11.53 -22.63 7.45
CA SER A 97 -10.38 -22.70 8.35
C SER A 97 -10.78 -22.07 9.67
N PRO A 98 -10.66 -22.78 10.80
CA PRO A 98 -11.13 -22.24 12.06
C PRO A 98 -10.26 -21.08 12.54
N SER A 99 -10.90 -20.08 13.13
CA SER A 99 -10.27 -19.02 13.94
C SER A 99 -10.61 -19.24 15.42
N TYR A 100 -9.80 -18.71 16.34
CA TYR A 100 -10.14 -18.80 17.77
C TYR A 100 -11.34 -17.88 18.08
N GLY A 101 -12.20 -18.21 19.05
CA GLY A 101 -13.20 -17.28 19.57
C GLY A 101 -14.68 -17.40 19.12
N SER A 102 -15.27 -18.59 19.14
CA SER A 102 -16.74 -18.69 19.32
C SER A 102 -17.12 -19.60 20.47
N LYS A 103 -17.89 -19.06 21.43
CA LYS A 103 -18.49 -19.73 22.60
C LYS A 103 -19.54 -20.80 22.26
N LEU A 104 -19.60 -21.31 21.04
CA LEU A 104 -20.52 -22.38 20.64
C LEU A 104 -19.77 -23.69 20.39
N SER A 105 -20.15 -24.68 21.20
CA SER A 105 -19.53 -25.97 21.43
C SER A 105 -19.49 -26.89 20.21
N ASN A 106 -18.49 -27.79 20.21
CA ASN A 106 -18.39 -29.05 19.44
C ASN A 106 -17.95 -29.00 17.96
N SER A 107 -17.68 -27.84 17.34
CA SER A 107 -17.38 -27.79 15.89
C SER A 107 -15.95 -28.18 15.50
N LEU A 108 -14.98 -28.29 16.41
CA LEU A 108 -13.61 -28.76 16.09
C LEU A 108 -13.36 -30.24 16.43
N GLY A 109 -14.28 -30.89 17.13
CA GLY A 109 -14.14 -32.30 17.51
C GLY A 109 -14.01 -33.23 16.30
N TRP A 110 -14.62 -32.86 15.17
CA TRP A 110 -14.51 -33.63 13.93
C TRP A 110 -13.15 -33.40 13.21
N LEU A 111 -12.54 -32.21 13.35
CA LEU A 111 -11.18 -31.96 12.87
C LEU A 111 -10.17 -32.74 13.68
N ALA A 112 -10.32 -32.70 15.01
CA ALA A 112 -9.54 -33.54 15.90
C ALA A 112 -9.74 -35.02 15.56
N SER A 113 -10.96 -35.50 15.27
CA SER A 113 -11.19 -36.93 14.95
C SER A 113 -10.52 -37.44 13.67
N LEU A 114 -10.10 -36.55 12.76
CA LEU A 114 -9.34 -36.93 11.56
C LEU A 114 -7.87 -37.24 11.88
N PHE A 115 -7.40 -36.90 13.09
CA PHE A 115 -6.02 -37.07 13.53
C PHE A 115 -6.03 -37.74 14.92
N ASN A 116 -5.14 -38.67 15.24
CA ASN A 116 -5.21 -39.41 16.52
C ASN A 116 -3.93 -39.25 17.37
N ASN A 117 -3.30 -38.07 17.28
CA ASN A 117 -1.92 -37.75 17.70
C ASN A 117 -1.84 -36.33 18.32
N LYS A 118 -0.64 -35.81 18.63
CA LYS A 118 -0.45 -34.46 19.19
C LYS A 118 -1.08 -33.36 18.34
N LEU A 119 -1.03 -33.47 17.00
CA LEU A 119 -1.74 -32.57 16.09
C LEU A 119 -3.25 -32.52 16.40
N ALA A 120 -3.90 -33.64 16.73
CA ALA A 120 -5.31 -33.64 17.13
C ALA A 120 -5.57 -32.87 18.44
N LYS A 121 -4.66 -32.98 19.42
CA LYS A 121 -4.72 -32.24 20.69
C LYS A 121 -4.52 -30.75 20.46
N GLU A 122 -3.56 -30.39 19.62
CA GLU A 122 -3.28 -29.01 19.25
C GLU A 122 -4.39 -28.39 18.38
N LEU A 123 -5.07 -29.18 17.55
CA LEU A 123 -6.24 -28.75 16.77
C LEU A 123 -7.55 -28.77 17.57
N SER A 124 -7.52 -29.30 18.80
CA SER A 124 -8.69 -29.31 19.67
C SER A 124 -9.03 -27.88 20.11
N TRP A 125 -10.33 -27.62 20.27
CA TRP A 125 -10.81 -26.30 20.66
C TRP A 125 -10.30 -25.91 22.05
N GLY A 126 -9.81 -24.68 22.20
CA GLY A 126 -9.25 -24.21 23.47
C GLY A 126 -7.83 -24.71 23.76
N SER A 127 -7.13 -25.26 22.76
CA SER A 127 -5.72 -25.56 22.92
C SER A 127 -4.92 -24.26 23.09
N SER A 128 -3.96 -24.26 24.02
CA SER A 128 -3.12 -23.10 24.28
C SER A 128 -2.34 -22.63 23.05
N ILE A 129 -2.01 -23.55 22.14
CA ILE A 129 -1.30 -23.25 20.90
C ILE A 129 -2.16 -22.52 19.87
N LEU A 130 -3.47 -22.79 19.79
CA LEU A 130 -4.37 -22.08 18.88
C LEU A 130 -4.75 -20.71 19.43
N ASP A 131 -4.88 -20.59 20.75
CA ASP A 131 -5.09 -19.31 21.45
C ASP A 131 -3.87 -18.39 21.23
N ASP A 132 -2.68 -18.89 21.54
CA ASP A 132 -1.41 -18.19 21.34
C ASP A 132 -1.16 -17.81 19.86
N LEU A 133 -1.39 -18.73 18.92
CA LEU A 133 -1.27 -18.43 17.49
C LEU A 133 -2.24 -17.34 17.05
N ASP A 134 -3.44 -17.33 17.60
CA ASP A 134 -4.44 -16.35 17.25
C ASP A 134 -4.04 -14.93 17.66
N ASP A 135 -3.63 -14.75 18.92
CA ASP A 135 -3.21 -13.46 19.45
C ASP A 135 -1.95 -12.94 18.73
N ARG A 136 -0.98 -13.81 18.47
CA ARG A 136 0.23 -13.46 17.70
C ARG A 136 -0.09 -13.08 16.26
N PHE A 137 -1.01 -13.79 15.62
CA PHE A 137 -1.40 -13.48 14.24
C PHE A 137 -2.18 -12.15 14.15
N LEU A 138 -3.04 -11.84 15.12
CA LEU A 138 -3.69 -10.53 15.20
C LEU A 138 -2.67 -9.40 15.39
N THR A 139 -1.71 -9.59 16.29
CA THR A 139 -0.61 -8.64 16.52
C THR A 139 0.18 -8.39 15.24
N LEU A 140 0.46 -9.44 14.45
CA LEU A 140 1.13 -9.30 13.16
C LEU A 140 0.31 -8.47 12.17
N LEU A 141 -0.99 -8.72 12.05
CA LEU A 141 -1.88 -7.95 11.16
C LEU A 141 -1.94 -6.46 11.56
N GLU A 142 -1.98 -6.17 12.87
CA GLU A 142 -1.99 -4.80 13.40
C GLU A 142 -0.66 -4.07 13.18
N SER A 143 0.46 -4.79 13.23
CA SER A 143 1.81 -4.21 13.07
C SER A 143 2.05 -3.59 11.69
N LYS A 144 1.32 -4.04 10.67
CA LYS A 144 1.49 -3.66 9.24
C LYS A 144 2.92 -3.82 8.71
N GLN A 145 3.73 -4.66 9.35
CA GLN A 145 5.10 -4.95 8.88
C GLN A 145 5.12 -5.74 7.56
N ILE A 146 4.07 -6.53 7.32
CA ILE A 146 3.87 -7.31 6.10
C ILE A 146 2.56 -6.85 5.44
N ASP A 147 2.57 -6.71 4.11
CA ASP A 147 1.37 -6.45 3.32
C ASP A 147 0.54 -7.74 3.19
N ILE A 148 -0.37 -7.95 4.15
CA ILE A 148 -1.27 -9.12 4.19
C ILE A 148 -2.70 -8.67 3.87
N SER A 149 -3.23 -9.16 2.76
CA SER A 149 -4.65 -9.12 2.42
C SER A 149 -5.27 -10.50 2.60
N GLY A 150 -6.51 -10.59 3.07
CA GLY A 150 -7.14 -11.89 3.28
C GLY A 150 -8.64 -11.95 3.03
N MET A 151 -9.13 -13.18 2.90
CA MET A 151 -10.53 -13.53 2.70
C MET A 151 -10.88 -14.76 3.52
N GLU A 152 -12.00 -14.72 4.23
CA GLU A 152 -12.53 -15.84 5.00
C GLU A 152 -13.81 -16.36 4.32
N ALA A 153 -13.75 -17.60 3.83
CA ALA A 153 -14.85 -18.27 3.15
C ALA A 153 -15.42 -19.39 4.02
N TYR A 154 -16.74 -19.43 4.19
CA TYR A 154 -17.44 -20.41 5.01
C TYR A 154 -18.64 -21.03 4.31
N GLU A 155 -18.94 -22.28 4.64
CA GLU A 155 -19.98 -23.09 4.03
C GLU A 155 -21.36 -22.91 4.70
N ASN A 156 -22.42 -23.33 4.00
CA ASN A 156 -23.80 -23.26 4.52
C ASN A 156 -24.43 -24.63 4.83
N LYS A 157 -23.78 -25.75 4.47
CA LYS A 157 -24.24 -27.12 4.80
C LYS A 157 -23.39 -27.73 5.92
N ALA A 158 -24.02 -28.59 6.71
CA ALA A 158 -23.33 -29.40 7.71
C ALA A 158 -22.29 -30.32 7.04
N PRO A 159 -21.17 -30.61 7.72
CA PRO A 159 -20.13 -31.49 7.20
C PRO A 159 -20.70 -32.89 6.93
N PHE A 160 -20.21 -33.53 5.86
CA PHE A 160 -20.47 -34.93 5.50
C PHE A 160 -21.93 -35.32 5.20
N LYS A 161 -22.77 -34.42 4.66
CA LYS A 161 -24.13 -34.73 4.16
C LYS A 161 -24.98 -35.60 5.11
N ILE A 162 -24.92 -35.36 6.43
CA ILE A 162 -25.73 -36.13 7.39
C ILE A 162 -27.22 -35.79 7.18
N PRO A 163 -28.08 -36.74 6.76
CA PRO A 163 -29.50 -36.46 6.57
C PRO A 163 -30.17 -36.15 7.91
N PHE A 164 -31.13 -35.21 7.90
CA PHE A 164 -31.94 -34.75 9.05
C PHE A 164 -31.28 -33.88 10.14
N SER A 165 -30.03 -33.43 9.98
CA SER A 165 -29.44 -32.42 10.88
C SER A 165 -29.60 -30.99 10.32
N ARG A 166 -30.39 -30.15 11.00
CA ARG A 166 -30.57 -28.71 10.72
C ARG A 166 -29.57 -27.79 11.44
N LYS A 167 -28.56 -28.35 12.12
CA LYS A 167 -27.59 -27.54 12.87
C LYS A 167 -26.62 -26.86 11.91
N ARG A 168 -26.69 -25.52 11.82
CA ARG A 168 -25.66 -24.67 11.20
C ARG A 168 -24.33 -24.92 11.93
N VAL A 169 -23.29 -25.29 11.18
CA VAL A 169 -22.00 -25.69 11.77
C VAL A 169 -21.02 -24.53 11.95
N VAL A 170 -21.32 -23.35 11.40
CA VAL A 170 -20.53 -22.14 11.66
C VAL A 170 -21.47 -20.95 11.90
N PRO A 171 -21.61 -20.43 13.14
CA PRO A 171 -22.24 -19.14 13.38
C PRO A 171 -21.42 -18.03 12.70
N LYS A 172 -22.11 -17.04 12.11
CA LYS A 172 -21.58 -15.83 11.42
C LYS A 172 -20.46 -15.08 12.17
N ILE A 173 -20.27 -15.38 13.45
CA ILE A 173 -19.35 -14.75 14.40
C ILE A 173 -17.95 -15.42 14.41
N SER A 174 -17.79 -16.63 13.84
CA SER A 174 -16.52 -17.38 13.85
C SER A 174 -15.73 -17.39 12.54
N ALA A 175 -16.26 -16.82 11.46
CA ALA A 175 -15.62 -16.78 10.13
C ALA A 175 -15.20 -15.35 9.75
N ALA A 176 -14.72 -14.61 10.74
CA ALA A 176 -14.92 -13.17 10.83
C ALA A 176 -13.82 -12.43 11.60
N ARG A 177 -12.75 -13.13 11.96
CA ARG A 177 -11.83 -12.70 13.01
C ARG A 177 -10.68 -11.87 12.47
N TYR A 178 -10.15 -12.25 11.31
CA TYR A 178 -8.92 -11.65 10.81
C TYR A 178 -9.18 -10.64 9.69
N PHE A 179 -10.20 -10.88 8.86
CA PHE A 179 -10.42 -10.07 7.67
C PHE A 179 -11.86 -9.55 7.58
N SER A 180 -12.01 -8.34 7.06
CA SER A 180 -13.32 -7.70 6.85
C SER A 180 -14.13 -8.40 5.74
N LYS A 181 -13.44 -9.04 4.77
CA LYS A 181 -14.06 -9.74 3.65
C LYS A 181 -14.47 -11.17 4.03
N ARG A 182 -15.77 -11.33 4.29
CA ARG A 182 -16.40 -12.61 4.66
C ARG A 182 -17.30 -13.10 3.53
N VAL A 183 -17.14 -14.36 3.15
CA VAL A 183 -17.83 -14.90 1.99
C VAL A 183 -18.52 -16.21 2.32
N LEU A 184 -19.86 -16.20 2.27
CA LEU A 184 -20.65 -17.42 2.33
C LEU A 184 -20.62 -18.10 0.96
N VAL A 185 -20.15 -19.35 0.89
CA VAL A 185 -20.21 -20.14 -0.33
C VAL A 185 -21.44 -21.05 -0.29
N PRO A 186 -22.55 -20.68 -0.95
CA PRO A 186 -23.78 -21.45 -0.88
C PRO A 186 -23.61 -22.83 -1.51
N ASN A 187 -24.42 -23.77 -1.02
CA ASN A 187 -24.51 -25.15 -1.48
C ASN A 187 -23.25 -26.01 -1.29
N THR A 188 -22.29 -25.54 -0.49
CA THR A 188 -21.09 -26.29 -0.12
C THR A 188 -21.20 -26.82 1.31
N ASP A 189 -20.46 -27.89 1.58
CA ASP A 189 -20.12 -28.40 2.91
C ASP A 189 -18.60 -28.21 3.14
N HIS A 190 -18.13 -28.59 4.33
CA HIS A 190 -16.73 -28.43 4.73
C HIS A 190 -15.74 -29.04 3.72
N SER A 191 -16.08 -30.15 3.06
CA SER A 191 -15.19 -30.86 2.14
C SER A 191 -15.26 -30.30 0.72
N SER A 192 -16.45 -29.86 0.30
CA SER A 192 -16.72 -29.41 -1.07
C SER A 192 -16.41 -27.93 -1.31
N ILE A 193 -16.34 -27.10 -0.26
CA ILE A 193 -16.02 -25.67 -0.38
C ILE A 193 -14.63 -25.43 -1.02
N SER A 194 -13.69 -26.36 -0.83
CA SER A 194 -12.33 -26.31 -1.42
C SER A 194 -12.17 -27.18 -2.67
N LYS A 195 -13.27 -27.66 -3.26
CA LYS A 195 -13.27 -28.57 -4.43
C LYS A 195 -14.16 -28.04 -5.55
N PRO A 196 -13.84 -26.85 -6.13
CA PRO A 196 -14.58 -26.35 -7.28
C PRO A 196 -14.49 -27.34 -8.45
N THR A 197 -15.58 -27.41 -9.21
CA THR A 197 -15.70 -28.34 -10.35
C THR A 197 -15.59 -27.63 -11.70
N SER A 198 -15.66 -26.30 -11.71
CA SER A 198 -15.54 -25.44 -12.89
C SER A 198 -15.11 -24.02 -12.50
N THR A 199 -14.76 -23.20 -13.49
CA THR A 199 -14.48 -21.76 -13.34
C THR A 199 -15.67 -20.95 -12.82
N ASP A 200 -16.88 -21.52 -12.90
CA ASP A 200 -18.12 -20.93 -12.42
C ASP A 200 -18.46 -21.34 -10.98
N SER A 201 -17.67 -22.24 -10.38
CA SER A 201 -17.82 -22.58 -8.97
C SER A 201 -17.52 -21.36 -8.11
N LEU A 202 -18.44 -21.01 -7.20
CA LEU A 202 -18.34 -19.78 -6.40
C LEU A 202 -17.03 -19.68 -5.60
N SER A 203 -16.52 -20.78 -5.04
CA SER A 203 -15.21 -20.78 -4.35
C SER A 203 -14.08 -20.27 -5.26
N HIS A 204 -14.11 -20.65 -6.54
CA HIS A 204 -13.12 -20.25 -7.54
C HIS A 204 -13.32 -18.80 -7.98
N GLN A 205 -14.57 -18.37 -8.21
CA GLN A 205 -14.88 -16.97 -8.53
C GLN A 205 -14.48 -16.02 -7.40
N TYR A 206 -14.76 -16.39 -6.14
CA TYR A 206 -14.39 -15.58 -4.99
C TYR A 206 -12.88 -15.49 -4.78
N LEU A 207 -12.14 -16.57 -5.07
CA LEU A 207 -10.68 -16.53 -5.09
C LEU A 207 -10.20 -15.53 -6.15
N PHE A 208 -10.74 -15.61 -7.38
CA PHE A 208 -10.39 -14.68 -8.45
C PHE A 208 -10.69 -13.22 -8.06
N ASP A 209 -11.91 -12.95 -7.57
CA ASP A 209 -12.32 -11.62 -7.15
C ASP A 209 -11.42 -11.09 -6.04
N PHE A 210 -11.11 -11.92 -5.03
CA PHE A 210 -10.14 -11.54 -4.00
C PHE A 210 -8.79 -11.16 -4.61
N CYS A 211 -8.19 -12.05 -5.40
CA CYS A 211 -6.87 -11.80 -5.97
C CYS A 211 -6.85 -10.57 -6.89
N LYS A 212 -7.95 -10.29 -7.59
CA LYS A 212 -8.10 -9.08 -8.41
C LYS A 212 -8.21 -7.81 -7.57
N HIS A 213 -9.06 -7.78 -6.55
CA HIS A 213 -9.27 -6.60 -5.72
C HIS A 213 -8.06 -6.28 -4.83
N SER A 214 -7.31 -7.31 -4.41
CA SER A 214 -6.10 -7.18 -3.61
C SER A 214 -4.83 -6.99 -4.45
N ASP A 215 -4.94 -6.80 -5.78
CA ASP A 215 -3.80 -6.62 -6.68
C ASP A 215 -2.73 -7.73 -6.55
N LEU A 216 -3.19 -8.99 -6.45
CA LEU A 216 -2.35 -10.19 -6.32
C LEU A 216 -2.19 -10.95 -7.65
N LEU A 217 -3.09 -10.71 -8.63
CA LEU A 217 -3.02 -11.29 -9.99
C LEU A 217 -2.15 -10.49 -10.95
N THR A 218 -1.59 -9.39 -10.49
CA THR A 218 -0.47 -8.77 -11.20
C THR A 218 0.67 -9.77 -11.17
N SER A 219 0.78 -10.53 -12.26
CA SER A 219 2.03 -11.20 -12.54
C SER A 219 3.09 -10.12 -12.55
N ASN A 220 4.24 -10.42 -12.00
CA ASN A 220 5.45 -9.94 -12.64
C ASN A 220 5.34 -10.38 -14.09
N ARG A 221 4.77 -9.51 -14.94
CA ARG A 221 5.50 -8.92 -16.05
C ARG A 221 6.70 -9.80 -16.39
N THR A 222 6.45 -10.92 -17.06
CA THR A 222 7.50 -11.80 -17.57
C THR A 222 8.47 -10.93 -18.36
N GLY A 223 9.67 -10.74 -17.84
CA GLY A 223 10.74 -9.98 -18.50
C GLY A 223 10.40 -8.53 -18.85
N LEU A 224 9.60 -7.81 -18.06
CA LEU A 224 9.74 -6.37 -18.15
C LEU A 224 10.93 -6.01 -17.28
N ILE A 225 11.89 -5.38 -17.95
CA ILE A 225 12.49 -4.17 -17.41
C ILE A 225 11.64 -3.64 -16.24
N SER A 226 12.24 -3.60 -15.05
CA SER A 226 11.66 -2.83 -13.97
C SER A 226 11.41 -1.44 -14.54
N ARG A 227 10.15 -1.01 -14.75
CA ARG A 227 9.90 0.32 -15.38
C ARG A 227 10.01 1.40 -14.31
N ASP A 228 10.97 1.24 -13.42
CA ASP A 228 11.15 2.09 -12.26
C ASP A 228 11.50 3.50 -12.74
N SER A 229 12.22 3.64 -13.86
CA SER A 229 12.45 4.94 -14.50
C SER A 229 11.17 5.69 -14.89
N LEU A 230 10.05 4.97 -15.05
CA LEU A 230 8.72 5.52 -15.36
C LEU A 230 7.85 5.71 -14.11
N PHE A 231 8.43 5.95 -12.93
CA PHE A 231 7.66 6.28 -11.72
C PHE A 231 6.83 7.58 -11.89
N ASP A 232 5.63 7.64 -11.30
CA ASP A 232 4.80 8.85 -11.24
C ASP A 232 5.06 9.67 -9.97
N ARG A 233 5.23 8.98 -8.84
CA ARG A 233 5.59 9.56 -7.55
C ARG A 233 6.94 9.03 -7.12
N TYR A 234 7.77 9.88 -6.56
CA TYR A 234 9.07 9.47 -6.06
C TYR A 234 8.89 8.59 -4.81
N GLU A 235 9.71 7.55 -4.72
CA GLU A 235 9.91 6.69 -3.57
C GLU A 235 11.42 6.41 -3.48
N PRO A 236 11.99 6.11 -2.30
CA PRO A 236 13.43 5.87 -2.15
C PRO A 236 14.00 4.83 -3.14
N LYS A 237 13.20 3.82 -3.51
CA LYS A 237 13.60 2.77 -4.46
C LYS A 237 13.85 3.29 -5.89
N TYR A 238 13.35 4.47 -6.24
CA TYR A 238 13.49 5.08 -7.57
C TYR A 238 14.69 6.03 -7.69
N GLU A 239 15.49 6.20 -6.62
CA GLU A 239 16.60 7.17 -6.60
C GLU A 239 17.58 6.99 -7.76
N ASN A 240 17.88 5.75 -8.13
CA ASN A 240 18.79 5.42 -9.25
C ASN A 240 18.30 5.93 -10.62
N TYR A 241 17.02 6.31 -10.74
CA TYR A 241 16.42 6.82 -11.97
C TYR A 241 16.03 8.29 -11.88
N TYR A 242 16.24 8.93 -10.73
CA TYR A 242 15.95 10.34 -10.55
C TYR A 242 17.07 11.18 -11.19
N ILE A 243 16.70 12.20 -11.97
CA ILE A 243 17.65 13.16 -12.54
C ILE A 243 17.68 14.38 -11.63
N GLU A 244 18.76 14.53 -10.87
CA GLU A 244 18.99 15.72 -10.05
C GLU A 244 19.35 16.92 -10.92
N ARG A 245 18.67 18.04 -10.70
CA ARG A 245 18.81 19.30 -11.41
C ARG A 245 19.23 20.41 -10.45
N GLU A 246 19.64 21.55 -11.00
CA GLU A 246 19.99 22.74 -10.21
C GLU A 246 18.86 23.19 -9.29
N ALA A 247 17.60 23.10 -9.75
CA ALA A 247 16.43 23.39 -8.93
C ALA A 247 16.37 22.50 -7.67
N ASP A 248 16.72 21.22 -7.79
CA ASP A 248 16.65 20.26 -6.68
C ASP A 248 17.73 20.54 -5.62
N ILE A 249 18.91 20.98 -6.07
CA ILE A 249 20.00 21.48 -5.22
C ILE A 249 19.55 22.75 -4.49
N GLU A 250 18.93 23.69 -5.21
CA GLU A 250 18.44 24.95 -4.65
C GLU A 250 17.37 24.71 -3.57
N LEU A 251 16.39 23.84 -3.83
CA LEU A 251 15.39 23.43 -2.83
C LEU A 251 16.05 22.88 -1.56
N SER A 252 17.02 21.99 -1.72
CA SER A 252 17.72 21.35 -0.61
C SER A 252 18.53 22.34 0.23
N ASN A 253 19.03 23.41 -0.40
CA ASN A 253 19.76 24.47 0.29
C ASN A 253 18.82 25.44 1.01
N GLN A 254 17.75 25.88 0.34
CA GLN A 254 16.84 26.89 0.87
C GLN A 254 16.02 26.35 2.06
N ILE A 255 15.62 25.07 2.05
CA ILE A 255 14.66 24.56 3.06
C ILE A 255 15.25 24.50 4.47
N LYS A 256 16.58 24.45 4.56
CA LYS A 256 17.32 24.50 5.84
C LYS A 256 16.95 25.76 6.63
N ASN A 257 16.78 26.88 5.93
CA ASN A 257 16.61 28.19 6.53
C ASN A 257 15.22 28.79 6.31
N TYR A 258 14.51 28.35 5.28
CA TYR A 258 13.27 28.99 4.84
C TYR A 258 12.13 27.97 4.70
N SER A 259 10.91 28.45 4.93
CA SER A 259 9.73 27.83 4.36
C SER A 259 9.71 28.09 2.86
N ILE A 260 9.13 27.19 2.07
CA ILE A 260 9.25 27.24 0.61
C ILE A 260 7.90 27.15 -0.06
N TRP A 261 7.74 27.87 -1.16
CA TRP A 261 6.68 27.64 -2.13
C TRP A 261 7.27 27.36 -3.49
N VAL A 262 7.01 26.15 -3.99
CA VAL A 262 7.44 25.71 -5.30
C VAL A 262 6.33 25.93 -6.31
N CYS A 263 6.53 26.83 -7.26
CA CYS A 263 5.58 27.09 -8.34
C CYS A 263 6.12 26.59 -9.69
N GLY A 264 5.25 26.40 -10.68
CA GLY A 264 5.65 26.07 -12.05
C GLY A 264 4.66 25.16 -12.75
N GLU A 265 4.82 24.99 -14.06
CA GLU A 265 3.87 24.24 -14.88
C GLU A 265 3.65 22.79 -14.41
N SER A 266 2.50 22.22 -14.80
CA SER A 266 2.20 20.82 -14.51
C SER A 266 3.21 19.90 -15.19
N GLY A 267 3.73 18.91 -14.47
CA GLY A 267 4.64 17.91 -15.05
C GLY A 267 6.11 18.30 -15.10
N THR A 268 6.53 19.44 -14.54
CA THR A 268 7.95 19.84 -14.40
C THR A 268 8.72 19.14 -13.28
N GLY A 269 8.05 18.27 -12.50
CA GLY A 269 8.68 17.45 -11.46
C GLY A 269 8.64 18.00 -10.04
N LYS A 270 7.86 19.06 -9.75
CA LYS A 270 7.72 19.68 -8.41
C LYS A 270 7.54 18.66 -7.28
N THR A 271 6.46 17.87 -7.34
CA THR A 271 6.13 16.84 -6.36
C THR A 271 7.26 15.85 -6.14
N ALA A 272 7.86 15.34 -7.23
CA ALA A 272 8.95 14.37 -7.16
C ALA A 272 10.20 14.96 -6.49
N SER A 273 10.48 16.25 -6.73
CA SER A 273 11.62 16.96 -6.15
C SER A 273 11.44 17.16 -4.63
N ILE A 274 10.26 17.62 -4.23
CA ILE A 274 9.91 17.84 -2.83
C ILE A 274 9.91 16.52 -2.04
N THR A 275 9.26 15.49 -2.58
CA THR A 275 9.19 14.17 -1.93
C THR A 275 10.54 13.47 -1.85
N ARG A 276 11.40 13.61 -2.88
CA ARG A 276 12.80 13.15 -2.82
C ARG A 276 13.56 13.83 -1.69
N MET A 277 13.47 15.14 -1.59
CA MET A 277 14.17 15.89 -0.54
C MET A 277 13.76 15.44 0.86
N PHE A 278 12.45 15.24 1.12
CA PHE A 278 11.99 14.68 2.40
C PHE A 278 12.57 13.29 2.68
N SER A 279 12.57 12.42 1.68
CA SER A 279 13.13 11.07 1.79
C SER A 279 14.62 11.09 2.11
N LEU A 280 15.42 11.95 1.47
CA LEU A 280 16.86 12.05 1.71
C LEU A 280 17.17 12.60 3.09
N GLN A 281 16.33 13.51 3.60
CA GLN A 281 16.45 14.07 4.95
C GLN A 281 15.83 13.18 6.04
N LYS A 282 15.24 12.03 5.66
CA LYS A 282 14.50 11.13 6.57
C LYS A 282 13.40 11.86 7.35
N GLN A 283 12.75 12.83 6.69
CA GLN A 283 11.65 13.60 7.27
C GLN A 283 10.32 13.05 6.75
N THR A 284 9.35 12.93 7.64
CA THR A 284 7.96 12.58 7.30
C THR A 284 7.07 13.80 7.48
N PRO A 285 6.71 14.51 6.39
CA PRO A 285 5.83 15.66 6.50
C PRO A 285 4.40 15.24 6.82
N GLN A 286 3.65 16.13 7.49
CA GLN A 286 2.20 16.11 7.42
C GLN A 286 1.78 16.59 6.02
N PHE A 287 1.19 15.69 5.25
CA PHE A 287 0.82 15.93 3.86
C PHE A 287 -0.65 16.37 3.72
N ILE A 288 -0.88 17.45 2.99
CA ILE A 288 -2.20 17.96 2.64
C ILE A 288 -2.23 18.23 1.13
N SER A 289 -3.25 17.75 0.43
CA SER A 289 -3.45 18.07 -0.98
C SER A 289 -4.71 18.92 -1.14
N LEU A 290 -4.57 20.09 -1.77
CA LEU A 290 -5.66 21.02 -2.02
C LEU A 290 -6.16 20.98 -3.47
N GLY A 291 -5.64 20.08 -4.30
CA GLY A 291 -5.95 20.01 -5.74
C GLY A 291 -7.42 19.73 -6.06
N ARG A 292 -8.20 19.22 -5.10
CA ARG A 292 -9.65 18.96 -5.24
C ARG A 292 -10.55 20.18 -4.99
N TYR A 293 -10.00 21.28 -4.46
CA TYR A 293 -10.76 22.48 -4.07
C TYR A 293 -10.61 23.60 -5.11
N ILE A 294 -10.68 23.22 -6.38
CA ILE A 294 -10.67 24.19 -7.49
C ILE A 294 -11.89 25.12 -7.32
N ASP A 295 -11.72 26.41 -7.63
CA ASP A 295 -12.73 27.47 -7.48
C ASP A 295 -13.12 27.84 -6.03
N HIS A 296 -12.44 27.29 -5.02
CA HIS A 296 -12.62 27.69 -3.62
C HIS A 296 -11.86 29.00 -3.30
N SER A 297 -12.41 29.79 -2.37
CA SER A 297 -11.74 31.00 -1.88
C SER A 297 -10.50 30.67 -1.01
N PRO A 298 -9.52 31.58 -0.90
CA PRO A 298 -8.38 31.42 0.02
C PRO A 298 -8.77 31.06 1.46
N GLU A 299 -9.86 31.63 1.98
CA GLU A 299 -10.37 31.35 3.32
C GLU A 299 -10.85 29.91 3.45
N SER A 300 -11.56 29.41 2.43
CA SER A 300 -11.99 28.00 2.38
C SER A 300 -10.79 27.06 2.30
N LEU A 301 -9.74 27.40 1.54
CA LEU A 301 -8.52 26.60 1.50
C LEU A 301 -7.82 26.52 2.87
N ILE A 302 -7.83 27.60 3.66
CA ILE A 302 -7.31 27.58 5.04
C ILE A 302 -8.20 26.76 5.98
N GLN A 303 -9.52 26.81 5.82
CA GLN A 303 -10.45 25.95 6.56
C GLN A 303 -10.16 24.46 6.28
N GLU A 304 -9.97 24.08 5.03
CA GLU A 304 -9.63 22.69 4.66
C GLU A 304 -8.26 22.27 5.20
N THR A 305 -7.29 23.19 5.16
CA THR A 305 -5.97 22.98 5.80
C THR A 305 -6.12 22.70 7.30
N TYR A 306 -6.97 23.46 8.01
CA TYR A 306 -7.27 23.21 9.42
C TYR A 306 -7.92 21.84 9.66
N ILE A 307 -8.90 21.44 8.84
CA ILE A 307 -9.60 20.16 8.97
C ILE A 307 -8.63 18.98 8.83
N GLU A 308 -7.71 19.05 7.86
CA GLU A 308 -6.71 18.00 7.65
C GLU A 308 -5.62 18.01 8.75
N ILE A 309 -5.29 19.17 9.33
CA ILE A 309 -4.38 19.26 10.48
C ILE A 309 -5.00 18.64 11.75
N SER A 310 -6.27 18.93 12.02
CA SER A 310 -7.00 18.51 13.22
C SER A 310 -7.51 17.06 13.19
N ASN A 311 -7.08 16.24 12.21
CA ASN A 311 -7.53 14.86 12.04
C ASN A 311 -9.07 14.70 12.04
N LYS A 312 -9.80 15.69 11.51
CA LYS A 312 -11.27 15.66 11.35
C LYS A 312 -12.08 15.54 12.65
N GLN A 313 -11.50 15.83 13.82
CA GLN A 313 -12.21 15.73 15.10
C GLN A 313 -13.32 16.80 15.26
N ASP A 314 -13.25 17.89 14.49
CA ASP A 314 -14.16 19.04 14.57
C ASP A 314 -15.10 19.18 13.34
N LEU A 315 -15.48 18.06 12.72
CA LEU A 315 -16.47 18.05 11.63
C LEU A 315 -17.86 18.49 12.14
N GLY A 316 -18.18 19.78 12.09
CA GLY A 316 -19.55 20.25 12.38
C GLY A 316 -19.75 21.74 12.67
N LYS A 317 -18.70 22.51 12.99
CA LYS A 317 -18.80 23.96 13.18
C LYS A 317 -18.16 24.71 12.01
N VAL A 318 -18.96 25.54 11.33
CA VAL A 318 -18.41 26.56 10.43
C VAL A 318 -17.71 27.60 11.30
N ILE A 319 -16.39 27.60 11.26
CA ILE A 319 -15.54 28.57 11.98
C ILE A 319 -14.95 29.58 10.99
N GLY A 320 -14.77 30.82 11.44
CA GLY A 320 -14.19 31.87 10.60
C GLY A 320 -12.70 31.65 10.35
N VAL A 321 -12.16 32.25 9.28
CA VAL A 321 -10.74 32.08 8.89
C VAL A 321 -9.76 32.45 10.01
N ASN A 322 -10.03 33.49 10.79
CA ASN A 322 -9.17 33.89 11.91
C ASN A 322 -9.14 32.83 13.02
N GLU A 323 -10.26 32.16 13.25
CA GLU A 323 -10.34 31.05 14.20
C GLU A 323 -9.57 29.83 13.66
N CYS A 324 -9.71 29.50 12.37
CA CYS A 324 -8.90 28.46 11.71
C CYS A 324 -7.41 28.73 11.89
N LEU A 325 -6.95 29.95 11.57
CA LEU A 325 -5.55 30.35 11.71
C LEU A 325 -5.06 30.17 13.15
N SER A 326 -5.84 30.66 14.12
CA SER A 326 -5.50 30.53 15.55
C SER A 326 -5.37 29.07 15.97
N ARG A 327 -6.27 28.20 15.51
CA ARG A 327 -6.24 26.77 15.83
C ARG A 327 -5.10 26.04 15.12
N ILE A 328 -4.83 26.34 13.85
CA ILE A 328 -3.66 25.83 13.13
C ILE A 328 -2.38 26.19 13.88
N ILE A 329 -2.23 27.46 14.29
CA ILE A 329 -1.06 27.93 15.03
C ILE A 329 -0.91 27.19 16.37
N ASN A 330 -2.00 26.99 17.10
CA ASN A 330 -1.98 26.26 18.37
C ASN A 330 -1.58 24.79 18.18
N GLU A 331 -2.13 24.13 17.16
CA GLU A 331 -1.81 22.73 16.86
C GLU A 331 -0.34 22.57 16.46
N ILE A 332 0.17 23.44 15.57
CA ILE A 332 1.59 23.42 15.20
C ILE A 332 2.48 23.69 16.41
N ASN A 333 2.12 24.65 17.27
CA ASN A 333 2.86 24.93 18.51
C ASN A 333 2.85 23.74 19.48
N TYR A 334 1.81 22.91 19.46
CA TYR A 334 1.77 21.68 20.24
C TYR A 334 2.70 20.61 19.64
N LEU A 335 2.60 20.36 18.33
CA LEU A 335 3.37 19.34 17.62
C LEU A 335 4.88 19.63 17.57
N THR A 336 5.27 20.91 17.58
CA THR A 336 6.68 21.34 17.51
C THR A 336 7.45 21.27 18.83
N ARG A 337 6.79 20.93 19.96
CA ARG A 337 7.43 20.87 21.29
C ARG A 337 8.47 19.76 21.39
N GLU A 338 8.21 18.62 20.77
CA GLU A 338 9.01 17.40 20.94
C GLU A 338 9.84 17.04 19.71
N SER A 339 9.48 17.56 18.54
CA SER A 339 10.11 17.16 17.28
C SER A 339 10.07 18.26 16.21
N THR A 340 10.86 18.09 15.16
CA THR A 340 10.73 18.89 13.95
C THR A 340 9.42 18.54 13.25
N TYR A 341 8.57 19.55 13.04
CA TYR A 341 7.31 19.41 12.34
C TYR A 341 7.39 20.07 10.98
N LEU A 342 7.09 19.29 9.94
CA LEU A 342 7.15 19.70 8.55
C LEU A 342 5.77 19.57 7.94
N LEU A 343 5.22 20.67 7.45
CA LEU A 343 3.92 20.70 6.79
C LEU A 343 4.12 20.81 5.28
N PHE A 344 3.55 19.89 4.50
CA PHE A 344 3.58 19.94 3.05
C PHE A 344 2.16 20.09 2.50
N ILE A 345 1.86 21.25 1.92
CA ILE A 345 0.59 21.53 1.25
C ILE A 345 0.81 21.54 -0.26
N GLU A 346 0.19 20.59 -0.95
CA GLU A 346 0.37 20.34 -2.37
C GLU A 346 -0.84 20.79 -3.21
N GLU A 347 -0.57 21.13 -4.47
CA GLU A 347 -1.59 21.43 -5.50
C GLU A 347 -2.55 22.54 -5.07
N ILE A 348 -2.02 23.62 -4.52
CA ILE A 348 -2.82 24.79 -4.14
C ILE A 348 -3.41 25.40 -5.43
N PRO A 349 -4.76 25.46 -5.55
CA PRO A 349 -5.43 25.83 -6.79
C PRO A 349 -5.50 27.36 -6.96
N ILE A 350 -4.35 28.03 -6.92
CA ILE A 350 -4.26 29.47 -7.15
C ILE A 350 -4.53 29.78 -8.62
N THR A 351 -5.45 30.72 -8.88
CA THR A 351 -5.85 31.13 -10.24
C THR A 351 -5.26 32.45 -10.70
N ASP A 352 -4.97 33.36 -9.76
CA ASP A 352 -4.55 34.73 -10.04
C ASP A 352 -3.73 35.34 -8.89
N GLN A 353 -3.25 36.56 -9.11
CA GLN A 353 -2.38 37.28 -8.18
C GLN A 353 -3.11 37.69 -6.90
N GLU A 354 -4.41 38.02 -6.97
CA GLU A 354 -5.18 38.43 -5.81
C GLU A 354 -5.35 37.25 -4.84
N MET A 355 -5.72 36.08 -5.38
CA MET A 355 -5.81 34.84 -4.65
C MET A 355 -4.45 34.44 -4.04
N PHE A 356 -3.37 34.61 -4.82
CA PHE A 356 -2.01 34.38 -4.34
C PHE A 356 -1.64 35.29 -3.16
N SER A 357 -1.83 36.60 -3.28
CA SER A 357 -1.51 37.57 -2.21
C SER A 357 -2.33 37.28 -0.95
N LYS A 358 -3.63 36.99 -1.08
CA LYS A 358 -4.47 36.63 0.08
C LYS A 358 -4.00 35.33 0.76
N PHE A 359 -3.80 34.26 -0.01
CA PHE A 359 -3.40 32.98 0.56
C PHE A 359 -1.99 33.02 1.17
N SER A 360 -1.05 33.67 0.49
CA SER A 360 0.32 33.84 1.01
C SER A 360 0.36 34.68 2.29
N ASN A 361 -0.54 35.67 2.46
CA ASN A 361 -0.70 36.39 3.71
C ASN A 361 -1.15 35.48 4.87
N PHE A 362 -2.06 34.54 4.63
CA PHE A 362 -2.43 33.55 5.65
C PHE A 362 -1.25 32.66 6.06
N ILE A 363 -0.47 32.19 5.07
CA ILE A 363 0.75 31.42 5.32
C ILE A 363 1.77 32.24 6.10
N TYR A 364 1.94 33.52 5.75
CA TYR A 364 2.81 34.43 6.48
C TYR A 364 2.40 34.55 7.95
N ILE A 365 1.12 34.77 8.23
CA ILE A 365 0.59 34.85 9.60
C ILE A 365 0.94 33.59 10.40
N ILE A 366 0.82 32.40 9.80
CA ILE A 366 1.18 31.14 10.44
C ILE A 366 2.69 31.11 10.74
N ILE A 367 3.54 31.39 9.75
CA ILE A 367 5.00 31.36 9.90
C ILE A 367 5.48 32.39 10.94
N SER A 368 4.98 33.63 10.88
CA SER A 368 5.40 34.71 11.78
C SER A 368 4.97 34.46 13.21
N SER A 369 3.80 33.85 13.43
CA SER A 369 3.30 33.53 14.77
C SER A 369 4.08 32.41 15.46
N ILE A 370 4.81 31.60 14.68
CA ILE A 370 5.55 30.42 15.14
C ILE A 370 7.06 30.67 15.07
N GLU A 371 7.49 31.92 14.83
CA GLU A 371 8.88 32.33 14.60
C GLU A 371 9.89 31.81 15.63
N LYS A 372 9.49 31.72 16.90
CA LYS A 372 10.39 31.27 17.98
C LYS A 372 10.71 29.77 17.87
N GLN A 373 9.93 29.00 17.13
CA GLN A 373 10.11 27.56 16.94
C GLN A 373 11.00 27.29 15.72
N LYS A 374 12.29 27.03 15.96
CA LYS A 374 13.23 26.63 14.89
C LYS A 374 12.86 25.29 14.24
N ASN A 375 11.99 24.52 14.88
CA ASN A 375 11.58 23.17 14.51
C ASN A 375 10.38 23.11 13.55
N PHE A 376 9.89 24.26 13.04
CA PHE A 376 8.78 24.28 12.09
C PHE A 376 9.22 24.72 10.69
N ARG A 377 8.77 23.99 9.67
CA ARG A 377 8.89 24.39 8.26
C ARG A 377 7.61 24.06 7.51
N ILE A 378 7.28 24.90 6.52
CA ILE A 378 6.19 24.62 5.58
C ILE A 378 6.74 24.60 4.15
N VAL A 379 6.29 23.63 3.38
CA VAL A 379 6.53 23.51 1.94
C VAL A 379 5.17 23.59 1.24
N LEU A 380 5.07 24.43 0.24
CA LEU A 380 3.87 24.69 -0.53
C LEU A 380 4.13 24.39 -2.00
N SER A 381 3.11 24.00 -2.76
CA SER A 381 3.24 23.93 -4.22
C SER A 381 1.98 24.35 -4.96
N SER A 382 2.18 25.02 -6.11
CA SER A 382 1.11 25.46 -7.01
C SER A 382 1.55 25.37 -8.48
N ILE A 383 0.58 25.46 -9.40
CA ILE A 383 0.88 25.67 -10.82
C ILE A 383 1.15 27.16 -11.10
N TYR A 384 0.34 28.04 -10.50
CA TYR A 384 0.42 29.47 -10.68
C TYR A 384 1.80 30.03 -10.32
N LYS A 385 2.37 30.80 -11.24
CA LYS A 385 3.62 31.56 -11.05
C LYS A 385 3.25 32.99 -10.62
N PRO A 386 3.53 33.37 -9.37
CA PRO A 386 3.21 34.71 -8.88
C PRO A 386 4.17 35.75 -9.46
N ASN A 387 3.65 36.97 -9.64
CA ASN A 387 4.49 38.13 -9.94
C ASN A 387 4.95 38.77 -8.63
N ILE A 388 6.21 38.51 -8.28
CA ILE A 388 6.81 38.91 -6.99
C ILE A 388 7.12 40.42 -6.96
N ASP A 389 7.36 41.02 -8.12
CA ASP A 389 7.81 42.42 -8.22
C ASP A 389 6.68 43.44 -8.00
N LEU A 390 5.43 42.99 -7.95
CA LEU A 390 4.25 43.86 -7.92
C LEU A 390 3.65 44.08 -6.53
N ASP A 391 4.15 43.42 -5.48
CA ASP A 391 3.52 43.47 -4.16
C ASP A 391 4.52 43.79 -3.03
N PRO A 392 4.65 45.08 -2.66
CA PRO A 392 5.51 45.52 -1.56
C PRO A 392 5.15 44.90 -0.20
N GLU A 393 3.89 44.47 0.00
CA GLU A 393 3.46 43.86 1.26
C GLU A 393 4.05 42.45 1.43
N LEU A 394 4.31 41.75 0.32
CA LEU A 394 4.92 40.41 0.33
C LEU A 394 6.43 40.42 0.61
N ILE A 395 7.11 41.58 0.54
CA ILE A 395 8.56 41.68 0.78
C ILE A 395 8.94 41.15 2.18
N LYS A 396 8.15 41.49 3.21
CA LYS A 396 8.36 40.98 4.58
C LYS A 396 8.10 39.48 4.69
N THR A 397 7.12 39.00 3.93
CA THR A 397 6.83 37.57 3.81
C THR A 397 8.06 36.83 3.24
N PHE A 398 8.73 37.40 2.24
CA PHE A 398 9.87 36.77 1.57
C PHE A 398 11.19 36.68 2.35
N GLU A 399 11.27 37.29 3.53
CA GLU A 399 12.42 37.12 4.42
C GLU A 399 12.50 35.72 5.03
N ARG A 400 11.36 35.01 5.15
CA ARG A 400 11.28 33.69 5.80
C ARG A 400 10.68 32.60 4.93
N PHE A 401 10.14 33.03 3.82
CA PHE A 401 9.37 32.22 2.90
C PHE A 401 9.91 32.46 1.50
N LYS A 402 10.47 31.45 0.84
CA LYS A 402 11.07 31.60 -0.48
C LYS A 402 10.18 30.99 -1.54
N ILE A 403 9.98 31.72 -2.63
CA ILE A 403 9.34 31.17 -3.83
C ILE A 403 10.44 30.63 -4.73
N LEU A 404 10.31 29.37 -5.12
CA LEU A 404 11.20 28.74 -6.07
C LEU A 404 10.41 28.31 -7.31
N GLU A 405 10.92 28.65 -8.49
CA GLU A 405 10.26 28.36 -9.75
C GLU A 405 10.83 27.09 -10.40
N TRP A 406 9.95 26.12 -10.67
CA TRP A 406 10.24 24.94 -11.46
C TRP A 406 9.97 25.21 -12.92
N ASN A 407 11.00 25.69 -13.59
CA ASN A 407 11.02 25.84 -15.03
C ASN A 407 10.92 24.47 -15.74
N ARG A 408 10.57 24.53 -17.02
CA ARG A 408 10.76 23.40 -17.94
C ARG A 408 12.22 22.97 -17.92
N TRP A 409 12.43 21.67 -18.04
CA TRP A 409 13.76 21.07 -18.05
C TRP A 409 14.50 21.51 -19.31
N ASN A 410 15.79 21.81 -19.16
CA ASN A 410 16.66 22.06 -20.31
C ASN A 410 16.83 20.76 -21.12
N GLU A 411 17.33 20.90 -22.35
CA GLU A 411 17.50 19.77 -23.27
C GLU A 411 18.41 18.68 -22.69
N LYS A 412 19.52 19.09 -22.07
CA LYS A 412 20.49 18.18 -21.45
C LYS A 412 19.88 17.27 -20.38
N ASP A 413 18.99 17.79 -19.53
CA ASP A 413 18.33 17.02 -18.49
C ASP A 413 17.22 16.13 -19.04
N ILE A 414 16.53 16.55 -20.10
CA ILE A 414 15.60 15.69 -20.83
C ILE A 414 16.35 14.55 -21.52
N ASP A 415 17.47 14.81 -22.19
CA ASP A 415 18.28 13.78 -22.84
C ASP A 415 18.80 12.75 -21.83
N ARG A 416 19.26 13.21 -20.65
CA ARG A 416 19.63 12.33 -19.54
C ARG A 416 18.46 11.45 -19.08
N LEU A 417 17.25 12.01 -19.01
CA LEU A 417 16.05 11.25 -18.66
C LEU A 417 15.72 10.22 -19.74
N ILE A 418 15.77 10.60 -21.02
CA ILE A 418 15.56 9.70 -22.17
C ILE A 418 16.56 8.55 -22.12
N MET A 419 17.84 8.83 -21.91
CA MET A 419 18.89 7.82 -21.78
C MET A 419 18.63 6.88 -20.60
N THR A 420 18.29 7.44 -19.44
CA THR A 420 18.02 6.66 -18.22
C THR A 420 16.85 5.71 -18.42
N ILE A 421 15.75 6.21 -18.99
CA ILE A 421 14.57 5.40 -19.31
C ILE A 421 14.91 4.36 -20.39
N SER A 422 15.64 4.73 -21.45
CA SER A 422 15.97 3.80 -22.54
C SER A 422 16.87 2.66 -22.05
N LYS A 423 17.86 2.98 -21.20
CA LYS A 423 18.74 2.01 -20.56
C LYS A 423 17.97 1.07 -19.65
N ASP A 424 17.10 1.64 -18.80
CA ASP A 424 16.21 0.86 -17.95
C ASP A 424 15.41 -0.12 -18.83
N LEU A 425 14.73 0.40 -19.86
CA LEU A 425 13.87 -0.30 -20.83
C LEU A 425 14.60 -1.18 -21.86
N ASN A 426 15.93 -1.34 -21.78
CA ASN A 426 16.72 -2.07 -22.76
C ASN A 426 16.37 -1.73 -24.22
N LEU A 427 16.11 -0.45 -24.50
CA LEU A 427 15.81 0.06 -25.84
C LEU A 427 17.13 0.42 -26.52
N ASN A 428 17.59 -0.45 -27.42
CA ASN A 428 18.89 -0.32 -28.11
C ASN A 428 18.94 0.87 -29.09
N GLU A 429 17.78 1.29 -29.62
CA GLU A 429 17.65 2.45 -30.49
C GLU A 429 16.42 3.25 -30.04
N ASN A 430 16.61 4.55 -29.82
CA ASN A 430 15.51 5.44 -29.50
C ASN A 430 15.60 6.71 -30.35
N PRO A 431 14.65 6.97 -31.27
CA PRO A 431 14.68 8.15 -32.12
C PRO A 431 14.27 9.43 -31.38
N LEU A 432 13.85 9.33 -30.11
CA LEU A 432 13.37 10.45 -29.33
C LEU A 432 14.52 11.36 -28.88
N THR A 433 14.30 12.66 -28.98
CA THR A 433 15.24 13.71 -28.57
C THR A 433 14.55 14.70 -27.63
N ALA A 434 15.32 15.51 -26.90
CA ALA A 434 14.73 16.53 -26.03
C ALA A 434 13.75 17.48 -26.74
N ALA A 435 13.95 17.75 -28.03
CA ALA A 435 13.09 18.62 -28.83
C ALA A 435 11.64 18.12 -28.90
N ASP A 436 11.39 16.82 -28.71
CA ASP A 436 10.06 16.21 -28.81
C ASP A 436 9.15 16.51 -27.59
N PHE A 437 9.70 16.98 -26.47
CA PHE A 437 9.01 16.97 -25.17
C PHE A 437 8.81 18.33 -24.52
N ASN A 438 9.28 19.40 -25.17
CA ASN A 438 9.12 20.77 -24.70
C ASN A 438 9.50 20.93 -23.21
N GLY A 439 10.59 20.26 -22.79
CA GLY A 439 11.11 20.34 -21.43
C GLY A 439 10.24 19.75 -20.31
N THR A 440 9.29 18.84 -20.60
CA THR A 440 8.44 18.24 -19.56
C THR A 440 8.75 16.75 -19.32
N PRO A 441 9.29 16.35 -18.16
CA PRO A 441 9.64 14.95 -17.89
C PRO A 441 8.41 14.04 -17.87
N ARG A 442 7.23 14.55 -17.52
CA ARG A 442 5.97 13.79 -17.60
C ARG A 442 5.65 13.38 -19.03
N SER A 443 5.84 14.27 -20.01
CA SER A 443 5.58 13.97 -21.42
C SER A 443 6.55 12.94 -21.96
N VAL A 444 7.83 13.01 -21.56
CA VAL A 444 8.83 11.97 -21.85
C VAL A 444 8.33 10.61 -21.35
N LYS A 445 8.02 10.51 -20.05
CA LYS A 445 7.55 9.25 -19.44
C LYS A 445 6.28 8.71 -20.11
N ASN A 446 5.32 9.57 -20.43
CA ASN A 446 4.09 9.18 -21.14
C ASN A 446 4.39 8.64 -22.53
N LYS A 447 5.29 9.26 -23.29
CA LYS A 447 5.67 8.78 -24.62
C LYS A 447 6.33 7.40 -24.55
N PHE A 448 7.23 7.17 -23.60
CA PHE A 448 7.78 5.83 -23.39
C PHE A 448 6.71 4.81 -23.00
N ARG A 449 5.72 5.19 -22.18
CA ARG A 449 4.58 4.30 -21.87
C ARG A 449 3.80 3.91 -23.13
N GLU A 450 3.55 4.86 -24.02
CA GLU A 450 2.91 4.62 -25.32
C GLU A 450 3.74 3.73 -26.25
N LEU A 451 5.06 3.96 -26.32
CA LEU A 451 5.95 3.13 -27.15
C LEU A 451 5.93 1.67 -26.69
N ILE A 452 6.00 1.45 -25.37
CA ILE A 452 5.96 0.09 -24.84
C ILE A 452 4.57 -0.54 -24.98
N SER A 453 3.48 0.24 -24.97
CA SER A 453 2.14 -0.32 -25.14
C SER A 453 1.87 -0.77 -26.58
N ARG A 454 2.52 -0.17 -27.59
CA ARG A 454 2.40 -0.55 -29.01
C ARG A 454 3.21 -1.78 -29.42
N VAL A 455 4.21 -2.17 -28.64
CA VAL A 455 5.06 -3.35 -28.89
C VAL A 455 4.43 -4.64 -28.32
N ARG A 456 3.27 -4.54 -27.67
CA ARG A 456 2.44 -5.66 -27.18
C ARG A 456 1.20 -5.80 -28.04
#